data_AF-A0A4Y2MN53-F1
#
_entry.id   AF-A0A4Y2MN53-F1
#
_cell.length_a   1.000
_cell.length_b   1.000
_cell.length_c   1.000
_cell.angle_alpha   90.00
_cell.angle_beta   90.00
_cell.angle_gamma   90.00
#
_symmetry.space_group_name_H-M   'P 1'
#
loop_
_entity.id
_entity.type
_entity.pdbx_description
1 polymer ?
#
loop_
_entity_poly.entity_id
_entity_poly.type
_entity_poly.pdbx_seq_one_letter_code
_entity_poly.pdbx_strand_id
1 'polypeptide(L)'
;MNAEELKKALQGVSFFVVIFFAAQVHEEDEELRHEVKDIAFQLKNLKGTEESYEALFLFLESKRPLALTASGLFQFKKNLLLSSAGILITYNLLILQLDIIYFA
;
A
#
# COMPACT_ATOMS: atom_id res chain seq x y z
N MET A 1 -16.31 -27.94 9.52
CA MET A 1 -15.80 -27.02 8.48
C MET A 1 -15.50 -27.82 7.24
N ASN A 2 -16.22 -27.55 6.14
CA ASN A 2 -16.03 -28.23 4.86
C ASN A 2 -14.74 -27.72 4.18
N ALA A 3 -14.05 -28.56 3.39
CA ALA A 3 -12.90 -28.16 2.57
C ALA A 3 -13.16 -26.91 1.71
N GLU A 4 -14.41 -26.70 1.29
CA GLU A 4 -14.82 -25.52 0.52
C GLU A 4 -14.86 -24.22 1.34
N GLU A 5 -15.27 -24.28 2.61
CA GLU A 5 -15.22 -23.13 3.51
C GLU A 5 -13.77 -22.77 3.86
N LEU A 6 -12.92 -23.77 4.08
CA LEU A 6 -11.49 -23.57 4.31
C LEU A 6 -10.82 -22.87 3.13
N LYS A 7 -11.18 -23.25 1.89
CA LYS A 7 -10.66 -22.61 0.67
C LYS A 7 -11.08 -21.14 0.56
N LYS A 8 -12.34 -20.83 0.86
CA LYS A 8 -12.85 -19.44 0.86
C LYS A 8 -12.18 -18.58 1.94
N ALA A 9 -12.02 -19.13 3.14
CA ALA A 9 -11.30 -18.46 4.23
C ALA A 9 -9.84 -18.19 3.85
N LEU A 10 -9.16 -19.16 3.26
CA LEU A 10 -7.76 -19.02 2.82
C LEU A 10 -7.61 -17.99 1.70
N GLN A 11 -8.55 -17.95 0.75
CA GLN A 11 -8.57 -16.93 -0.31
C GLN A 11 -8.77 -15.52 0.25
N GLY A 12 -9.68 -15.37 1.22
CA GLY A 12 -9.89 -14.09 1.91
C GLY A 12 -8.63 -13.62 2.64
N VAL A 13 -7.99 -14.50 3.42
CA VAL A 13 -6.73 -14.19 4.11
C VAL A 13 -5.63 -13.85 3.10
N SER A 14 -5.50 -14.62 2.03
CA SER A 14 -4.52 -14.38 0.97
C SER A 14 -4.67 -12.99 0.34
N PHE A 15 -5.91 -12.52 0.13
CA PHE A 15 -6.15 -11.18 -0.40
C PHE A 15 -5.56 -10.09 0.50
N PHE A 16 -5.84 -10.13 1.80
CA PHE A 16 -5.30 -9.15 2.75
C PHE A 16 -3.77 -9.24 2.87
N VAL A 17 -3.22 -10.45 2.88
CA VAL A 17 -1.77 -10.67 2.95
C VAL A 17 -1.05 -10.05 1.76
N VAL A 18 -1.55 -10.27 0.54
CA VAL A 18 -0.95 -9.71 -0.68
C VAL A 18 -0.99 -8.18 -0.65
N ILE A 19 -2.12 -7.57 -0.30
CA ILE A 19 -2.24 -6.12 -0.20
C ILE A 19 -1.29 -5.57 0.87
N PHE A 20 -1.16 -6.26 2.00
CA PHE A 20 -0.29 -5.84 3.10
C PHE A 20 1.19 -5.82 2.70
N PHE A 21 1.68 -6.88 2.08
CA PHE A 21 3.05 -6.90 1.56
C PHE A 21 3.26 -5.86 0.45
N ALA A 22 2.29 -5.72 -0.45
CA ALA A 22 2.40 -4.73 -1.51
C ALA A 22 2.40 -3.29 -0.98
N ALA A 23 1.69 -3.02 0.10
CA ALA A 23 1.69 -1.73 0.79
C ALA A 23 3.01 -1.46 1.53
N GLN A 24 3.64 -2.47 2.13
CA GLN A 24 4.96 -2.32 2.76
C GLN A 24 6.03 -1.94 1.73
N VAL A 25 6.04 -2.57 0.56
CA VAL A 25 7.01 -2.22 -0.51
C VAL A 25 6.91 -0.75 -0.88
N HIS A 26 5.69 -0.20 -0.93
CA HIS A 26 5.49 1.21 -1.22
C HIS A 26 5.97 2.13 -0.08
N GLU A 27 5.76 1.73 1.18
CA GLU A 27 6.18 2.49 2.36
C GLU A 27 7.70 2.54 2.48
N GLU A 28 8.37 1.39 2.30
CA GLU A 28 9.82 1.27 2.32
C GLU A 28 10.47 2.09 1.17
N ASP A 29 9.87 2.12 -0.02
CA ASP A 29 10.35 2.98 -1.12
C ASP A 29 10.18 4.47 -0.81
N GLU A 30 9.08 4.87 -0.18
CA GLU A 30 8.86 6.27 0.23
C GLU A 30 9.82 6.70 1.34
N GLU A 31 10.05 5.84 2.35
CA GLU A 31 10.99 6.09 3.45
C GLU A 31 12.43 6.22 2.94
N LEU A 32 12.87 5.27 2.11
CA LEU A 32 14.20 5.33 1.49
C LEU A 32 14.38 6.60 0.65
N ARG A 33 13.36 6.99 -0.14
CA ARG A 33 13.42 8.24 -0.91
C ARG A 33 13.49 9.47 -0.02
N HIS A 34 12.82 9.46 1.12
CA HIS A 34 12.89 10.54 2.09
C HIS A 34 14.32 10.66 2.65
N GLU A 35 14.91 9.54 3.08
CA GLU A 35 16.30 9.52 3.58
C GLU A 35 17.30 10.02 2.52
N VAL A 36 17.19 9.54 1.28
CA VAL A 36 18.09 9.96 0.19
C VAL A 36 17.90 11.44 -0.14
N LYS A 37 16.68 11.98 -0.06
CA LYS A 37 16.43 13.42 -0.21
C LYS A 37 17.08 14.24 0.90
N ASP A 38 17.01 13.77 2.14
CA ASP A 38 17.66 14.44 3.28
C ASP A 38 19.19 14.45 3.11
N ILE A 39 19.78 13.33 2.67
CA ILE A 39 21.21 13.26 2.35
C ILE A 39 21.57 14.23 1.22
N ALA A 40 20.77 14.27 0.15
CA ALA A 40 20.98 15.21 -0.96
C ALA A 40 20.92 16.67 -0.46
N PHE A 41 19.98 17.00 0.43
CA PHE A 41 19.87 18.32 1.02
C PHE A 41 21.09 18.68 1.88
N GLN A 42 21.62 17.73 2.66
CA GLN A 42 22.85 17.93 3.43
C GLN A 42 24.06 18.18 2.51
N LEU A 43 24.20 17.40 1.43
CA LEU A 43 25.26 17.57 0.43
C LEU A 43 25.17 18.91 -0.30
N LYS A 44 23.98 19.44 -0.54
CA LYS A 44 23.80 20.77 -1.12
C LYS A 44 24.40 21.88 -0.23
N ASN A 45 24.35 21.70 1.08
CA ASN A 45 24.80 22.71 2.05
C ASN A 45 26.30 22.61 2.39
N LEU A 46 26.98 21.54 1.97
CA LEU A 46 28.43 21.41 2.09
C LEU A 46 29.15 22.08 0.90
N LYS A 47 30.22 22.82 1.19
CA LYS A 47 31.09 23.38 0.14
C LYS A 47 31.89 22.25 -0.54
N GLY A 48 31.86 22.21 -1.87
CA GLY A 48 32.63 21.25 -2.67
C GLY A 48 31.90 19.95 -3.02
N THR A 49 30.61 19.83 -2.70
CA THR A 49 29.78 18.64 -2.99
C THR A 49 28.66 18.91 -4.01
N GLU A 50 28.80 19.96 -4.82
CA GLU A 50 27.79 20.38 -5.82
C GLU A 50 27.51 19.29 -6.87
N GLU A 51 28.56 18.68 -7.45
CA GLU A 51 28.41 17.56 -8.41
C GLU A 51 27.72 16.34 -7.78
N SER A 52 28.07 16.01 -6.54
CA SER A 52 27.50 14.86 -5.83
C SER A 52 26.01 15.07 -5.51
N TYR A 53 25.64 16.29 -5.12
CA TYR A 53 24.24 16.67 -4.93
C TYR A 53 23.45 16.55 -6.24
N GLU A 54 23.97 17.11 -7.33
CA GLU A 54 23.29 17.13 -8.62
C GLU A 54 23.10 15.72 -9.18
N ALA A 55 24.11 14.85 -9.06
CA ALA A 55 24.01 13.44 -9.44
C ALA A 55 22.95 12.68 -8.62
N LEU A 56 22.89 12.87 -7.30
CA LEU A 56 21.89 12.25 -6.44
C LEU A 56 20.47 12.76 -6.72
N PHE A 57 20.34 14.07 -6.98
CA PHE A 57 19.06 14.69 -7.32
C PHE A 57 18.52 14.14 -8.64
N LEU A 58 19.36 14.09 -9.69
CA LEU A 58 19.00 13.50 -10.99
C LEU A 58 18.65 12.02 -10.87
N PHE A 59 19.37 11.27 -10.02
CA PHE A 59 19.05 9.87 -9.76
C PHE A 59 17.65 9.72 -9.14
N LEU A 60 17.34 10.50 -8.11
CA LEU A 60 16.02 10.51 -7.47
C LEU A 60 14.89 10.87 -8.45
N GLU A 61 15.11 11.86 -9.31
CA GLU A 61 14.12 12.32 -10.30
C GLU A 61 13.91 11.28 -11.42
N SER A 62 14.98 10.56 -11.82
CA SER A 62 14.89 9.51 -12.83
C SER A 62 14.10 8.27 -12.38
N LYS A 63 14.08 7.98 -11.08
CA LYS A 63 13.46 6.79 -10.53
C LYS A 63 12.00 7.07 -10.20
N ARG A 64 11.07 6.39 -10.87
CA ARG A 64 9.65 6.43 -10.50
C ARG A 64 9.44 5.76 -9.13
N PRO A 65 8.49 6.25 -8.30
CA PRO A 65 8.07 5.59 -7.07
C PRO A 65 7.71 4.14 -7.32
N LEU A 66 8.17 3.24 -6.46
CA LEU A 66 7.85 1.83 -6.53
C LEU A 66 6.48 1.62 -5.85
N ALA A 67 5.43 1.83 -6.63
CA ALA A 67 4.06 1.56 -6.20
C ALA A 67 3.54 0.34 -6.95
N LEU A 68 3.20 -0.72 -6.21
CA LEU A 68 2.44 -1.83 -6.77
C LEU A 68 1.00 -1.36 -7.00
N THR A 69 0.47 -1.67 -8.18
CA THR A 69 -0.89 -1.28 -8.57
C THR A 69 -1.66 -2.47 -9.09
N ALA A 70 -2.97 -2.47 -8.88
CA ALA A 70 -3.87 -3.38 -9.56
C ALA A 70 -4.26 -2.78 -10.92
N SER A 71 -3.48 -3.13 -11.95
CA SER A 71 -3.73 -2.67 -13.33
C SER A 71 -3.87 -1.15 -13.47
N GLY A 72 -3.20 -0.37 -12.60
CA GLY A 72 -3.27 1.09 -12.56
C GLY A 72 -4.55 1.69 -11.94
N LEU A 73 -5.54 0.89 -11.52
CA LEU A 73 -6.80 1.39 -10.96
C LEU A 73 -6.65 1.86 -9.52
N PHE A 74 -5.84 1.16 -8.74
CA PHE A 74 -5.55 1.52 -7.35
C PHE A 74 -4.13 1.10 -6.97
N GLN A 75 -3.55 1.91 -6.08
CA GLN A 75 -2.26 1.61 -5.44
C GLN A 75 -2.51 0.77 -4.19
N PHE A 76 -1.68 -0.25 -4.00
CA PHE A 76 -1.69 -1.01 -2.75
C PHE A 76 -1.07 -0.14 -1.65
N LYS A 77 -1.92 0.51 -0.88
CA LYS A 77 -1.56 1.31 0.31
C LYS A 77 -2.21 0.70 1.55
N LYS A 78 -1.67 0.95 2.75
CA LYS A 78 -2.29 0.49 4.01
C LYS A 78 -3.76 0.91 4.12
N ASN A 79 -4.11 2.08 3.62
CA ASN A 79 -5.49 2.57 3.60
C ASN A 79 -6.44 1.65 2.81
N LEU A 80 -5.94 0.96 1.78
CA LEU A 80 -6.74 0.00 1.00
C LEU A 80 -7.14 -1.22 1.83
N LEU A 81 -6.29 -1.68 2.76
CA LEU A 81 -6.64 -2.75 3.70
C LEU A 81 -7.82 -2.33 4.57
N LEU A 82 -7.74 -1.12 5.14
CA LEU A 82 -8.78 -0.55 5.98
C LEU A 82 -10.09 -0.37 5.21
N SER A 83 -10.03 0.20 4.00
CA SER A 83 -11.20 0.33 3.13
C SER A 83 -11.80 -1.03 2.77
N SER A 84 -10.98 -2.03 2.46
CA SER A 84 -11.45 -3.37 2.11
C SER A 84 -12.14 -4.06 3.29
N ALA A 85 -11.55 -3.98 4.49
CA ALA A 85 -12.16 -4.49 5.71
C ALA A 85 -13.48 -3.76 6.03
N GLY A 86 -13.50 -2.43 5.88
CA GLY A 86 -14.70 -1.61 6.06
C GLY A 86 -15.83 -2.05 5.12
N ILE A 87 -15.55 -2.22 3.84
CA ILE A 87 -16.51 -2.71 2.84
C ILE A 87 -17.11 -4.06 3.29
N LEU A 88 -16.26 -5.03 3.67
CA LEU A 88 -16.75 -6.34 4.12
C LEU A 88 -17.67 -6.22 5.34
N ILE A 89 -17.29 -5.43 6.34
CA ILE A 89 -18.11 -5.22 7.53
C ILE A 89 -19.44 -4.56 7.16
N THR A 90 -19.40 -3.47 6.38
CA THR A 90 -20.60 -2.73 5.98
C THR A 90 -21.58 -3.60 5.20
N TYR A 91 -21.12 -4.39 4.22
CA TYR A 91 -22.00 -5.28 3.47
C TYR A 91 -22.57 -6.39 4.33
N ASN A 92 -21.77 -7.01 5.21
CA ASN A 92 -22.28 -8.03 6.12
C ASN A 92 -23.35 -7.47 7.07
N LEU A 93 -23.12 -6.28 7.65
CA LEU A 93 -24.10 -5.62 8.50
C LEU A 93 -25.38 -5.25 7.73
N LEU A 94 -25.25 -4.77 6.49
CA LEU A 94 -26.40 -4.44 5.65
C LEU A 94 -27.23 -5.70 5.34
N ILE A 95 -26.58 -6.81 4.98
CA ILE A 95 -27.26 -8.08 4.73
C ILE A 95 -27.99 -8.57 5.98
N LEU A 96 -27.32 -8.53 7.15
CA LEU A 96 -27.94 -8.92 8.42
C LEU A 96 -29.14 -8.03 8.76
N GLN A 97 -29.05 -6.71 8.53
CA GLN A 97 -30.18 -5.81 8.74
C GLN A 97 -31.35 -6.14 7.81
N LEU A 98 -31.07 -6.42 6.52
CA LEU A 98 -32.11 -6.81 5.57
C LEU A 98 -32.76 -8.14 5.96
N ASP A 99 -31.98 -9.13 6.39
CA ASP A 99 -32.49 -10.42 6.83
C ASP A 99 -33.44 -10.27 8.04
N ILE A 100 -33.04 -9.47 9.03
CA ILE A 100 -33.87 -9.15 10.20
C ILE A 100 -35.14 -8.39 9.79
N ILE A 101 -35.09 -7.52 8.79
CA ILE A 101 -36.24 -6.68 8.40
C ILE A 101 -37.24 -7.44 7.52
N TYR A 102 -36.78 -8.35 6.66
CA TYR A 102 -37.61 -9.04 5.67
C TYR A 102 -38.04 -10.45 6.07
N PHE A 103 -37.36 -11.10 7.02
CA PHE A 103 -37.67 -12.47 7.46
C PHE A 103 -38.05 -12.60 8.95
N ALA A 104 -38.23 -11.49 9.67
CA ALA A 104 -38.88 -11.44 10.99
C ALA A 104 -40.36 -11.08 10.87
#